data_AF-A0A0C1R1Z9-F1
#
_entry.id   AF-A0A0C1R1Z9-F1
#
_cell.length_a   1.000
_cell.length_b   1.000
_cell.length_c   1.000
_cell.angle_alpha   90.00
_cell.angle_beta   90.00
_cell.angle_gamma   90.00
#
_symmetry.space_group_name_H-M   'P 1'
#
loop_
_entity.id
_entity.type
_entity.pdbx_description
1 polymer ?
#
loop_
_entity_poly.entity_id
_entity_poly.type
_entity_poly.pdbx_seq_one_letter_code
_entity_poly.pdbx_strand_id
1 'polypeptide(L)'
;MTTYSSQIQFGGLDVLWYKDADVVLEIKNRQDVIPYDSVPATGTVVIRSRPNRNGRITFFDNANAFLASAQFPGKGLVGYRGQLQ
;
A
#
# COMPACT_ATOMS: atom_id res chain seq x y z
N MET A 1 -3.82 -6.16 -12.66
CA MET A 1 -2.60 -5.50 -12.17
C MET A 1 -2.90 -4.02 -12.11
N THR A 2 -2.65 -3.39 -10.97
CA THR A 2 -3.01 -1.99 -10.73
C THR A 2 -1.78 -1.22 -10.28
N THR A 3 -1.54 -0.05 -10.89
CA THR A 3 -0.37 0.79 -10.62
C THR A 3 -0.80 2.07 -9.92
N TYR A 4 -0.07 2.44 -8.88
CA TYR A 4 -0.31 3.64 -8.10
C TYR A 4 0.92 4.55 -8.14
N SER A 5 0.70 5.83 -8.44
CA SER A 5 1.70 6.85 -8.20
C SER A 5 1.85 7.04 -6.69
N SER A 6 3.05 6.83 -6.17
CA SER A 6 3.27 6.75 -4.71
C SER A 6 4.11 7.89 -4.14
N GLN A 7 3.90 8.13 -2.85
CA GLN A 7 4.71 9.04 -2.05
C GLN A 7 5.16 8.35 -0.77
N ILE A 8 6.35 8.73 -0.28
CA ILE A 8 6.99 8.20 0.93
C ILE A 8 7.21 9.31 1.97
N GLN A 9 7.04 8.97 3.25
CA GLN A 9 7.37 9.81 4.39
C GLN A 9 8.28 9.04 5.36
N PHE A 10 9.41 9.65 5.74
CA PHE A 10 10.37 9.09 6.69
C PHE A 10 10.92 10.20 7.62
N GLY A 11 11.30 9.83 8.84
CA GLY A 11 11.88 10.76 9.83
C GLY A 11 10.89 11.37 10.83
N GLY A 12 9.61 10.96 10.79
CA GLY A 12 8.57 11.45 11.70
C GLY A 12 7.29 11.83 10.95
N LEU A 13 6.18 12.02 11.69
CA LEU A 13 4.87 12.33 11.10
C LEU A 13 4.75 13.77 10.59
N ASP A 14 5.61 14.68 11.07
CA ASP A 14 5.62 16.10 10.70
C ASP A 14 6.53 16.42 9.50
N VAL A 15 7.08 15.39 8.84
CA VAL A 15 7.97 15.54 7.69
C VAL A 15 7.15 15.58 6.39
N LEU A 16 7.62 16.32 5.37
CA LEU A 16 6.99 16.37 4.05
C LEU A 16 6.94 14.99 3.37
N TRP A 17 5.95 14.80 2.50
CA TRP A 17 5.86 13.65 1.61
C TRP A 17 6.69 13.88 0.35
N TYR A 18 7.47 12.88 -0.05
CA TYR A 18 8.28 12.93 -1.27
C TYR A 18 7.76 11.95 -2.30
N LYS A 19 7.90 12.28 -3.59
CA LYS A 19 7.61 11.32 -4.68
C LYS A 19 8.53 10.11 -4.55
N ASP A 20 7.97 8.92 -4.76
CA ASP A 20 8.71 7.65 -4.71
C ASP A 20 8.40 6.80 -5.96
N ALA A 21 9.01 5.61 -6.03
CA ALA A 21 8.71 4.63 -7.06
C ALA A 21 7.23 4.22 -7.03
N ASP A 22 6.65 3.91 -8.19
CA ASP A 22 5.27 3.45 -8.30
C ASP A 22 5.07 2.16 -7.50
N VAL A 23 3.91 2.04 -6.86
CA VAL A 23 3.49 0.80 -6.20
C VAL A 23 2.65 0.00 -7.18
N VAL A 24 3.12 -1.21 -7.49
CA VAL A 24 2.38 -2.18 -8.29
C VAL A 24 1.69 -3.17 -7.36
N LEU A 25 0.36 -3.24 -7.47
CA LEU A 25 -0.45 -4.24 -6.80
C LEU A 25 -0.81 -5.37 -7.77
N GLU A 26 -0.38 -6.58 -7.43
CA GLU A 26 -0.79 -7.82 -8.08
C GLU A 26 -1.36 -8.77 -7.03
N ILE A 27 -2.66 -9.02 -7.08
CA ILE A 27 -3.33 -10.02 -6.23
C ILE A 27 -3.76 -11.17 -7.12
N LYS A 28 -3.23 -12.37 -6.84
CA LYS A 28 -3.64 -13.62 -7.49
C LYS A 28 -4.36 -14.47 -6.46
N ASN A 29 -5.58 -14.87 -6.77
CA ASN A 29 -6.42 -15.75 -5.97
C ASN A 29 -7.27 -16.63 -6.91
N ARG A 30 -8.15 -17.45 -6.33
CA ARG A 30 -9.15 -18.24 -7.08
C ARG A 30 -10.31 -17.39 -7.63
N GLN A 31 -10.18 -16.07 -7.69
CA GLN A 31 -11.25 -15.10 -7.99
C GLN A 31 -12.33 -14.96 -6.90
N ASP A 32 -12.38 -15.84 -5.89
CA ASP A 32 -13.42 -15.81 -4.84
C ASP A 32 -13.30 -14.66 -3.83
N VAL A 33 -12.12 -14.04 -3.69
CA VAL A 33 -11.87 -13.01 -2.64
C VAL A 33 -11.77 -11.61 -3.26
N ILE A 34 -11.24 -11.53 -4.47
CA ILE A 34 -10.98 -10.33 -5.27
C ILE A 34 -11.12 -10.77 -6.73
N PRO A 35 -12.16 -10.33 -7.44
CA PRO A 35 -12.32 -10.56 -8.88
C PRO A 35 -11.14 -10.00 -9.69
N TYR A 36 -10.82 -10.62 -10.84
CA TYR A 36 -9.67 -10.20 -11.66
C TYR A 36 -9.89 -8.84 -12.36
N ASP A 37 -11.15 -8.48 -12.54
CA ASP A 37 -11.66 -7.30 -13.22
C ASP A 37 -12.13 -6.21 -12.26
N SER A 38 -11.97 -6.41 -10.95
CA SER A 38 -12.39 -5.43 -9.96
C SER A 38 -11.26 -5.00 -9.03
N VAL A 39 -11.33 -3.73 -8.67
CA VAL A 39 -10.47 -3.10 -7.68
C VAL A 39 -10.90 -3.54 -6.27
N PRO A 40 -9.96 -3.61 -5.30
CA PRO A 40 -10.32 -3.83 -3.91
C PRO A 40 -11.40 -2.84 -3.43
N ALA A 41 -12.44 -3.35 -2.76
CA ALA A 41 -13.45 -2.47 -2.18
C ALA A 41 -12.83 -1.56 -1.11
N THR A 42 -13.43 -0.39 -0.86
CA THR A 42 -13.07 0.48 0.26
C THR A 42 -13.03 -0.31 1.57
N GLY A 43 -11.98 -0.09 2.36
CA GLY A 43 -11.75 -0.80 3.61
C GLY A 43 -11.03 -2.14 3.45
N THR A 44 -10.72 -2.59 2.23
CA THR A 44 -9.86 -3.77 2.03
C THR A 44 -8.49 -3.55 2.67
N VAL A 45 -8.02 -4.53 3.45
CA VAL A 45 -6.72 -4.50 4.12
C VAL A 45 -5.85 -5.65 3.63
N VAL A 46 -4.64 -5.33 3.16
CA VAL A 46 -3.60 -6.33 2.87
C VAL A 46 -2.53 -6.22 3.95
N ILE A 47 -2.31 -7.33 4.66
CA ILE A 47 -1.25 -7.43 5.66
C ILE A 47 -0.19 -8.41 5.15
N ARG A 48 1.06 -7.98 5.20
CA ARG A 48 2.21 -8.85 4.92
C ARG A 48 3.11 -8.87 6.14
N SER A 49 3.25 -10.05 6.74
CA SER A 49 4.16 -10.26 7.87
C SER A 49 5.29 -11.21 7.46
N ARG A 50 6.53 -10.80 7.70
CA ARG A 50 7.74 -11.62 7.57
C ARG A 50 8.65 -11.33 8.76
N PRO A 51 9.57 -12.25 9.13
CA PRO A 51 10.59 -11.96 10.14
C PRO A 51 11.31 -10.65 9.77
N ASN A 52 11.14 -9.63 10.61
CA ASN A 52 11.71 -8.28 10.49
C ASN A 52 11.20 -7.41 9.32
N ARG A 53 10.10 -7.79 8.63
CA ARG A 53 9.50 -7.00 7.55
C ARG A 53 7.99 -7.11 7.60
N ASN A 54 7.35 -6.07 8.11
CA ASN A 54 5.90 -6.02 8.22
C ASN A 54 5.36 -4.87 7.38
N GLY A 55 4.22 -5.09 6.73
CA GLY A 55 3.52 -4.07 5.97
C GLY A 55 2.01 -4.22 6.10
N ARG A 56 1.32 -3.09 6.10
CA ARG A 56 -0.14 -3.01 6.09
C ARG A 56 -0.56 -1.99 5.05
N ILE A 57 -1.46 -2.36 4.15
CA ILE A 57 -2.05 -1.49 3.14
C ILE A 57 -3.56 -1.47 3.37
N THR A 58 -4.15 -0.29 3.40
CA THR A 58 -5.60 -0.07 3.48
C THR A 58 -6.04 0.69 2.24
N PHE A 59 -7.03 0.18 1.53
CA PHE A 59 -7.60 0.80 0.34
C PHE A 59 -8.83 1.66 0.68
N PHE A 60 -8.97 2.78 -0.01
CA PHE A 60 -10.05 3.75 0.11
C PHE A 60 -10.62 4.08 -1.27
N ASP A 61 -11.82 4.66 -1.29
CA ASP A 61 -12.47 5.16 -2.51
C ASP A 61 -12.52 4.13 -3.65
N ASN A 62 -12.87 2.88 -3.33
CA ASN A 62 -12.85 1.73 -4.24
C ASN A 62 -11.47 1.52 -4.87
N ALA A 63 -10.44 1.56 -4.02
CA ALA A 63 -9.02 1.51 -4.37
C ALA A 63 -8.53 2.61 -5.32
N ASN A 64 -9.22 3.75 -5.44
CA ASN A 64 -8.64 4.95 -6.04
C ASN A 64 -7.54 5.57 -5.16
N ALA A 65 -7.51 5.24 -3.87
CA ALA A 65 -6.48 5.66 -2.95
C ALA A 65 -6.07 4.54 -1.99
N PHE A 66 -4.86 4.61 -1.47
CA PHE A 66 -4.43 3.76 -0.35
C PHE A 66 -3.59 4.53 0.67
N LEU A 67 -3.60 4.05 1.91
CA LEU A 67 -2.61 4.37 2.93
C LEU A 67 -1.94 3.07 3.38
N ALA A 68 -0.63 3.12 3.57
CA ALA A 68 0.14 1.97 4.01
C ALA A 68 1.24 2.35 4.99
N SER A 69 1.68 1.35 5.74
CA SER A 69 2.87 1.44 6.58
C SER A 69 3.77 0.25 6.33
N ALA A 70 5.08 0.47 6.44
CA ALA A 70 6.07 -0.59 6.36
C ALA A 70 7.15 -0.41 7.42
N GLN A 71 7.59 -1.54 7.98
CA GLN A 71 8.70 -1.62 8.90
C GLN A 71 9.81 -2.45 8.27
N PHE A 72 10.99 -1.86 8.13
CA PHE A 72 12.19 -2.52 7.59
C PHE A 72 13.20 -2.83 8.71
N PRO A 73 14.09 -3.82 8.53
CA PRO A 73 15.13 -4.13 9.52
C PRO A 73 16.03 -2.91 9.76
N GLY A 74 16.20 -2.51 11.03
CA GLY A 74 17.07 -1.41 11.43
C GLY A 74 16.64 -0.01 10.96
N LYS A 75 15.39 0.17 10.51
CA LYS A 75 14.81 1.47 10.13
C LYS A 75 13.64 1.84 11.03
N GLY A 76 13.24 3.11 11.04
CA GLY A 76 11.97 3.53 11.64
C GLY A 76 10.76 3.05 10.81
N LEU A 77 9.57 3.22 11.36
CA LEU A 77 8.32 3.01 10.63
C LEU A 77 8.23 4.03 9.48
N VAL A 78 7.82 3.55 8.30
CA VAL A 78 7.65 4.37 7.10
C VAL A 78 6.18 4.36 6.69
N GLY A 79 5.67 5.52 6.29
CA GLY A 79 4.33 5.68 5.70
C GLY A 79 4.39 5.75 4.17
N TYR A 80 3.38 5.15 3.53
CA TYR A 80 3.15 5.24 2.09
C TYR A 80 1.72 5.68 1.82
N ARG A 81 1.54 6.45 0.76
CA ARG A 81 0.22 6.74 0.19
C ARG A 81 0.30 6.74 -1.32
N GLY A 82 -0.81 6.44 -1.98
CA GLY A 82 -0.88 6.51 -3.43
C GLY A 82 -2.28 6.74 -3.94
N GLN A 83 -2.35 7.24 -5.16
CA GLN A 83 -3.57 7.38 -5.93
C GLN A 83 -3.46 6.57 -7.22
N LEU A 84 -4.61 6.03 -7.63
CA LEU A 84 -4.74 5.27 -8.87
C LEU A 84 -4.37 6.16 -10.07
N GLN A 85 -3.62 5.60 -11.01
CA GLN A 85 -3.31 6.26 -12.29
C GLN A 85 -4.44 6.08 -13.31
#